data_AF-A0A535KMJ0-F1
#
_entry.id   AF-A0A535KMJ0-F1
#
_cell.length_a   1.000
_cell.length_b   1.000
_cell.length_c   1.000
_cell.angle_alpha   90.00
_cell.angle_beta   90.00
_cell.angle_gamma   90.00
#
_symmetry.space_group_name_H-M   'P 1'
#
loop_
_entity.id
_entity.type
_entity.pdbx_description
1 polymer ?
#
loop_
_entity_poly.entity_id
_entity_poly.type
_entity_poly.pdbx_seq_one_letter_code
_entity_poly.pdbx_strand_id
1 'polypeptide(L)'
;SQQRPDGGWYQNWFLDGTPHWQSTELDQVALPILLAWRLGVAGCLDHDPYPTMVRPAAQFIIREGPATQLDRWEDAGGLPPATLATCIAALVVASEFANDAGEHVAASHLRAMADYWNDRIESWCSMPNGQYVRLASDPDRRPADGAIAPEFLELVRYGLRRPKDERVLRSLQGVDTSLKVSLPAGPSWRRYAGDQYGEHEDGAPWDGSGRGRSWPVLTGERARHFFSMGLPAAELVRTLEGFAGQSLALPEQLWDGPDVPGRRLQFGKPNGSACPLGWAHAEYLELLVTIALAGFPDIVTPARKRYTEGPALEPAYVWSHKHQITRIAAGRRLRVQLPRPASVHYTFDGWQSHIELDASDTTLGVWIADVPCQRLPSGTEFSWTAHYMTGWEGRNFSLTVE
;
A
#
# COMPACT_ATOMS: atom_id res chain seq x y z
N SER A 1 -0.19 6.57 -23.84
CA SER A 1 -0.04 6.35 -22.39
C SER A 1 -0.50 7.61 -21.68
N GLN A 2 -1.24 7.48 -20.57
CA GLN A 2 -1.62 8.61 -19.68
C GLN A 2 -0.64 8.79 -18.50
N GLN A 3 0.46 8.02 -18.50
CA GLN A 3 1.54 8.20 -17.53
C GLN A 3 2.20 9.56 -17.73
N ARG A 4 2.41 10.28 -16.63
CA ARG A 4 3.09 11.58 -16.64
C ARG A 4 4.60 11.41 -16.90
N PRO A 5 5.30 12.45 -17.35
CA PRO A 5 6.74 12.42 -17.57
C PRO A 5 7.58 12.09 -16.33
N ASP A 6 7.04 12.31 -15.13
CA ASP A 6 7.70 12.00 -13.86
C ASP A 6 7.53 10.53 -13.42
N GLY A 7 6.76 9.75 -14.19
CA GLY A 7 6.46 8.33 -13.95
C GLY A 7 5.14 8.07 -13.21
N GLY A 8 4.49 9.12 -12.70
CA GLY A 8 3.24 9.00 -11.94
C GLY A 8 1.98 9.07 -12.81
N TRP A 9 0.83 9.01 -12.14
CA TRP A 9 -0.48 9.23 -12.73
C TRP A 9 -1.27 10.26 -11.89
N TYR A 10 -2.22 10.93 -12.53
CA TYR A 10 -3.22 11.73 -11.82
C TYR A 10 -4.28 10.80 -11.19
N GLN A 11 -4.99 11.30 -10.19
CA GLN A 11 -6.02 10.56 -9.46
C GLN A 11 -7.12 9.98 -10.36
N ASN A 12 -7.69 10.78 -11.28
CA ASN A 12 -8.65 10.30 -12.26
C ASN A 12 -8.74 11.17 -13.52
N TRP A 13 -9.43 10.65 -14.54
CA TRP A 13 -9.57 11.28 -15.85
C TRP A 13 -11.01 11.23 -16.35
N PHE A 14 -11.36 12.23 -17.15
CA PHE A 14 -12.50 12.13 -18.05
C PHE A 14 -12.24 11.08 -19.14
N LEU A 15 -13.31 10.62 -19.80
CA LEU A 15 -13.22 9.60 -20.88
C LEU A 15 -12.42 10.08 -22.09
N ASP A 16 -12.30 11.40 -22.30
CA ASP A 16 -11.47 11.98 -23.35
C ASP A 16 -9.97 12.01 -23.01
N GLY A 17 -9.60 11.58 -21.79
CA GLY A 17 -8.24 11.53 -21.32
C GLY A 17 -7.78 12.80 -20.58
N THR A 18 -8.63 13.80 -20.41
CA THR A 18 -8.30 15.00 -19.64
C THR A 18 -8.27 14.67 -18.14
N PRO A 19 -7.21 15.02 -17.40
CA PRO A 19 -7.17 14.83 -15.94
C PRO A 19 -8.28 15.64 -15.25
N HIS A 20 -9.00 15.00 -14.31
CA HIS A 20 -10.01 15.67 -13.50
C HIS A 20 -9.41 16.09 -12.15
N TRP A 21 -9.27 15.17 -11.19
CA TRP A 21 -8.48 15.42 -9.99
C TRP A 21 -7.01 15.07 -10.23
N GLN A 22 -6.12 15.91 -9.71
CA GLN A 22 -4.69 15.87 -10.03
C GLN A 22 -3.79 15.50 -8.84
N SER A 23 -4.38 15.06 -7.72
CA SER A 23 -3.65 14.47 -6.61
C SER A 23 -2.95 13.17 -7.04
N THR A 24 -2.13 12.61 -6.17
CA THR A 24 -1.38 11.36 -6.43
C THR A 24 -1.64 10.32 -5.36
N GLU A 25 -1.99 9.12 -5.80
CA GLU A 25 -2.12 7.91 -4.99
C GLU A 25 -1.01 6.93 -5.39
N LEU A 26 -0.12 6.58 -4.46
CA LEU A 26 1.00 5.70 -4.80
C LEU A 26 0.56 4.30 -5.24
N ASP A 27 -0.58 3.81 -4.74
CA ASP A 27 -1.14 2.54 -5.18
C ASP A 27 -1.65 2.61 -6.63
N GLN A 28 -2.22 3.74 -7.07
CA GLN A 28 -2.57 3.92 -8.48
C GLN A 28 -1.35 3.93 -9.41
N VAL A 29 -0.16 4.31 -8.91
CA VAL A 29 1.10 4.18 -9.66
C VAL A 29 1.62 2.75 -9.65
N ALA A 30 1.39 2.01 -8.55
CA ALA A 30 1.85 0.64 -8.36
C ALA A 30 0.99 -0.41 -9.09
N LEU A 31 -0.34 -0.21 -9.18
CA LEU A 31 -1.27 -1.14 -9.82
C LEU A 31 -0.96 -1.41 -11.30
N PRO A 32 -0.60 -0.41 -12.14
CA PRO A 32 -0.17 -0.65 -13.52
C PRO A 32 1.07 -1.57 -13.64
N ILE A 33 2.01 -1.47 -12.70
CA ILE A 33 3.18 -2.37 -12.65
C ILE A 33 2.73 -3.81 -12.38
N LEU A 34 1.83 -4.01 -11.41
CA LEU A 34 1.28 -5.33 -11.09
C LEU A 34 0.48 -5.90 -12.27
N LEU A 35 -0.30 -5.07 -12.97
CA LEU A 35 -1.02 -5.47 -14.18
C LEU A 35 -0.06 -5.92 -15.29
N ALA A 36 1.00 -5.15 -15.56
CA ALA A 36 2.01 -5.52 -16.54
C ALA A 36 2.68 -6.86 -16.19
N TRP A 37 3.04 -7.07 -14.91
CA TRP A 37 3.57 -8.35 -14.45
C TRP A 37 2.59 -9.50 -14.68
N ARG A 38 1.30 -9.32 -14.35
CA ARG A 38 0.27 -10.34 -14.58
C ARG A 38 0.09 -10.68 -16.05
N LEU A 39 0.07 -9.68 -16.93
CA LEU A 39 0.02 -9.89 -18.38
C LEU A 39 1.26 -10.62 -18.88
N GLY A 40 2.44 -10.32 -18.32
CA GLY A 40 3.68 -11.03 -18.63
C GLY A 40 3.63 -12.51 -18.23
N VAL A 41 3.18 -12.80 -17.01
CA VAL A 41 2.96 -14.19 -16.54
C VAL A 41 1.95 -14.94 -17.41
N ALA A 42 0.92 -14.26 -17.90
CA ALA A 42 -0.08 -14.83 -18.81
C ALA A 42 0.40 -14.95 -20.27
N GLY A 43 1.58 -14.40 -20.62
CA GLY A 43 2.07 -14.35 -22.00
C GLY A 43 1.26 -13.42 -22.91
N CYS A 44 0.59 -12.41 -22.34
CA CYS A 44 -0.32 -11.50 -23.04
C CYS A 44 0.27 -10.11 -23.32
N LEU A 45 1.53 -9.85 -22.95
CA LEU A 45 2.22 -8.63 -23.35
C LEU A 45 2.62 -8.69 -24.83
N ASP A 46 2.34 -7.63 -25.58
CA ASP A 46 2.69 -7.47 -26.99
C ASP A 46 4.03 -6.72 -27.19
N HIS A 47 4.56 -6.10 -26.14
CA HIS A 47 5.87 -5.45 -26.08
C HIS A 47 6.44 -5.50 -24.67
N ASP A 48 7.73 -5.20 -24.51
CA ASP A 48 8.35 -5.03 -23.18
C ASP A 48 7.90 -3.69 -22.54
N PRO A 49 7.10 -3.71 -21.45
CA PRO A 49 6.64 -2.50 -20.79
C PRO A 49 7.72 -1.90 -19.87
N TYR A 50 8.84 -2.58 -19.65
CA TYR A 50 9.84 -2.17 -18.67
C TYR A 50 10.44 -0.78 -18.93
N PRO A 51 11.05 -0.50 -20.09
CA PRO A 51 11.72 0.77 -20.33
C PRO A 51 10.74 1.96 -20.39
N THR A 52 9.49 1.74 -20.80
CA THR A 52 8.55 2.81 -21.13
C THR A 52 7.51 3.09 -20.07
N MET A 53 7.16 2.11 -19.23
CA MET A 53 6.09 2.26 -18.23
C MET A 53 6.53 1.81 -16.83
N VAL A 54 7.02 0.57 -16.70
CA VAL A 54 7.32 0.00 -15.37
C VAL A 54 8.48 0.72 -14.71
N ARG A 55 9.58 0.99 -15.44
CA ARG A 55 10.74 1.69 -14.88
C ARG A 55 10.38 3.11 -14.44
N PRO A 56 9.77 3.99 -15.25
CA PRO A 56 9.35 5.31 -14.79
C PRO A 56 8.40 5.25 -13.57
N ALA A 57 7.45 4.31 -13.56
CA ALA A 57 6.53 4.13 -12.42
C ALA A 57 7.27 3.73 -11.14
N ALA A 58 8.20 2.79 -11.23
CA ALA A 58 9.01 2.36 -10.10
C ALA A 58 9.93 3.49 -9.59
N GLN A 59 10.50 4.28 -10.50
CA GLN A 59 11.28 5.49 -10.17
C GLN A 59 10.42 6.52 -9.41
N PHE A 60 9.17 6.72 -9.83
CA PHE A 60 8.23 7.58 -9.12
C PHE A 60 7.98 7.08 -7.69
N ILE A 61 7.68 5.78 -7.52
CA ILE A 61 7.40 5.17 -6.21
C ILE A 61 8.57 5.33 -5.24
N ILE A 62 9.81 5.00 -5.64
CA ILE A 62 10.98 5.10 -4.73
C ILE A 62 11.41 6.54 -4.44
N ARG A 63 11.00 7.50 -5.28
CA ARG A 63 11.30 8.92 -5.09
C ARG A 63 10.31 9.59 -4.15
N GLU A 64 9.02 9.30 -4.30
CA GLU A 64 7.95 9.97 -3.53
C GLU A 64 7.55 9.22 -2.25
N GLY A 65 7.60 7.88 -2.25
CA GLY A 65 7.21 7.06 -1.10
C GLY A 65 8.21 7.09 0.07
N PRO A 66 7.88 6.44 1.20
CA PRO A 66 6.77 5.48 1.38
C PRO A 66 5.40 6.12 1.64
N ALA A 67 5.34 7.40 1.98
CA ALA A 67 4.07 8.08 2.26
C ALA A 67 3.33 8.49 0.96
N THR A 68 2.02 8.25 0.91
CA THR A 68 1.15 8.66 -0.21
C THR A 68 0.43 9.97 0.11
N GLN A 69 0.06 10.76 -0.92
CA GLN A 69 -0.73 11.99 -0.70
C GLN A 69 -2.19 11.66 -0.37
N LEU A 70 -2.72 10.61 -0.99
CA LEU A 70 -4.04 10.06 -0.73
C LEU A 70 -3.96 8.53 -0.68
N ASP A 71 -4.79 7.92 0.18
CA ASP A 71 -5.02 6.48 0.23
C ASP A 71 -6.10 6.05 -0.78
N ARG A 72 -6.42 4.75 -0.83
CA ARG A 72 -7.43 4.18 -1.75
C ARG A 72 -8.85 4.73 -1.59
N TRP A 73 -9.13 5.49 -0.54
CA TRP A 73 -10.40 6.16 -0.30
C TRP A 73 -10.38 7.63 -0.68
N GLU A 74 -9.24 8.09 -1.19
CA GLU A 74 -9.01 9.41 -1.76
C GLU A 74 -9.25 10.57 -0.77
N ASP A 75 -9.14 10.32 0.54
CA ASP A 75 -9.48 11.32 1.57
C ASP A 75 -8.36 11.68 2.56
N ALA A 76 -7.28 10.89 2.64
CA ALA A 76 -6.17 11.17 3.56
C ALA A 76 -4.82 10.62 3.10
N GLY A 77 -3.73 11.32 3.44
CA GLY A 77 -2.35 10.94 3.09
C GLY A 77 -1.52 10.45 4.28
N GLY A 78 -0.52 9.62 4.01
CA GLY A 78 0.35 9.01 5.03
C GLY A 78 0.85 7.63 4.63
N LEU A 79 0.94 6.72 5.61
CA LEU A 79 1.49 5.36 5.49
C LEU A 79 0.38 4.30 5.69
N PRO A 80 -0.58 4.17 4.76
CA PRO A 80 -1.63 3.16 4.91
C PRO A 80 -1.10 1.75 4.55
N PRO A 81 -1.47 0.69 5.31
CA PRO A 81 -1.06 -0.68 5.01
C PRO A 81 -1.36 -1.11 3.57
N ALA A 82 -2.51 -0.70 3.02
CA ALA A 82 -2.95 -1.09 1.69
C ALA A 82 -2.02 -0.54 0.60
N THR A 83 -1.76 0.78 0.59
CA THR A 83 -0.86 1.38 -0.40
C THR A 83 0.55 0.84 -0.28
N LEU A 84 1.06 0.66 0.95
CA LEU A 84 2.37 0.05 1.16
C LEU A 84 2.42 -1.38 0.60
N ALA A 85 1.39 -2.19 0.84
CA ALA A 85 1.31 -3.55 0.31
C ALA A 85 1.42 -3.56 -1.23
N THR A 86 0.62 -2.71 -1.89
CA THR A 86 0.60 -2.58 -3.35
C THR A 86 1.97 -2.13 -3.87
N CYS A 87 2.57 -1.08 -3.28
CA CYS A 87 3.86 -0.57 -3.72
C CYS A 87 5.00 -1.56 -3.50
N ILE A 88 5.05 -2.26 -2.35
CA ILE A 88 6.07 -3.28 -2.08
C ILE A 88 5.97 -4.40 -3.12
N ALA A 89 4.76 -4.92 -3.37
CA ALA A 89 4.55 -5.95 -4.37
C ALA A 89 4.98 -5.47 -5.77
N ALA A 90 4.63 -4.24 -6.13
CA ALA A 90 5.01 -3.62 -7.40
C ALA A 90 6.54 -3.45 -7.53
N LEU A 91 7.24 -3.03 -6.47
CA LEU A 91 8.69 -2.89 -6.48
C LEU A 91 9.40 -4.25 -6.59
N VAL A 92 8.87 -5.30 -5.96
CA VAL A 92 9.38 -6.66 -6.13
C VAL A 92 9.29 -7.11 -7.59
N VAL A 93 8.12 -6.97 -8.23
CA VAL A 93 7.97 -7.40 -9.63
C VAL A 93 8.71 -6.48 -10.61
N ALA A 94 8.80 -5.17 -10.31
CA ALA A 94 9.63 -4.25 -11.08
C ALA A 94 11.12 -4.64 -11.01
N SER A 95 11.58 -5.23 -9.90
CA SER A 95 12.92 -5.79 -9.79
C SER A 95 13.14 -7.01 -10.68
N GLU A 96 12.10 -7.81 -10.96
CA GLU A 96 12.18 -8.92 -11.91
C GLU A 96 12.30 -8.39 -13.35
N PHE A 97 11.45 -7.44 -13.75
CA PHE A 97 11.58 -6.76 -15.05
C PHE A 97 12.97 -6.14 -15.25
N ALA A 98 13.49 -5.44 -14.24
CA ALA A 98 14.83 -4.86 -14.28
C ALA A 98 15.92 -5.92 -14.45
N ASN A 99 15.78 -7.05 -13.74
CA ASN A 99 16.75 -8.14 -13.84
C ASN A 99 16.70 -8.82 -15.22
N ASP A 100 15.52 -9.02 -15.78
CA ASP A 100 15.33 -9.62 -17.11
C ASP A 100 15.85 -8.71 -18.22
N ALA A 101 15.81 -7.40 -18.02
CA ALA A 101 16.42 -6.39 -18.89
C ALA A 101 17.95 -6.24 -18.71
N GLY A 102 18.58 -7.01 -17.80
CA GLY A 102 20.02 -6.92 -17.49
C GLY A 102 20.41 -5.73 -16.60
N GLU A 103 19.45 -4.99 -16.05
CA GLU A 103 19.69 -3.85 -15.16
C GLU A 103 19.78 -4.29 -13.70
N HIS A 104 20.80 -5.10 -13.39
CA HIS A 104 20.96 -5.73 -12.07
C HIS A 104 21.14 -4.72 -10.92
N VAL A 105 21.72 -3.55 -11.18
CA VAL A 105 21.87 -2.47 -10.19
C VAL A 105 20.49 -1.90 -9.82
N ALA A 106 19.66 -1.55 -10.81
CA ALA A 106 18.28 -1.13 -10.60
C ALA A 106 17.47 -2.21 -9.89
N ALA A 107 17.56 -3.46 -10.34
CA ALA A 107 16.88 -4.60 -9.73
C ALA A 107 17.22 -4.74 -8.25
N SER A 108 18.51 -4.63 -7.90
CA SER A 108 18.98 -4.69 -6.52
C SER A 108 18.44 -3.54 -5.66
N HIS A 109 18.36 -2.32 -6.20
CA HIS A 109 17.84 -1.17 -5.44
C HIS A 109 16.32 -1.23 -5.24
N LEU A 110 15.55 -1.57 -6.27
CA LEU A 110 14.09 -1.77 -6.17
C LEU A 110 13.74 -2.80 -5.10
N ARG A 111 14.48 -3.91 -5.07
CA ARG A 111 14.33 -4.96 -4.06
C ARG A 111 14.70 -4.49 -2.66
N ALA A 112 15.78 -3.74 -2.52
CA ALA A 112 16.18 -3.18 -1.23
C ALA A 112 15.13 -2.20 -0.66
N MET A 113 14.52 -1.38 -1.53
CA MET A 113 13.41 -0.49 -1.15
C MET A 113 12.18 -1.28 -0.70
N ALA A 114 11.78 -2.29 -1.48
CA ALA A 114 10.65 -3.16 -1.14
C ALA A 114 10.86 -3.88 0.21
N ASP A 115 12.07 -4.40 0.44
CA ASP A 115 12.42 -5.08 1.68
C ASP A 115 12.39 -4.14 2.87
N TYR A 116 12.98 -2.95 2.73
CA TYR A 116 12.96 -1.94 3.77
C TYR A 116 11.51 -1.61 4.14
N TRP A 117 10.67 -1.24 3.17
CA TRP A 117 9.27 -0.92 3.48
C TRP A 117 8.52 -2.10 4.10
N ASN A 118 8.76 -3.33 3.62
CA ASN A 118 8.16 -4.53 4.19
C ASN A 118 8.55 -4.78 5.65
N ASP A 119 9.82 -4.56 6.00
CA ASP A 119 10.37 -4.65 7.36
C ASP A 119 9.76 -3.58 8.30
N ARG A 120 9.38 -2.43 7.75
CA ARG A 120 8.85 -1.31 8.53
C ARG A 120 7.33 -1.32 8.73
N ILE A 121 6.55 -2.08 7.98
CA ILE A 121 5.08 -2.11 8.07
C ILE A 121 4.57 -2.20 9.53
N GLU A 122 5.08 -3.11 10.35
CA GLU A 122 4.60 -3.26 11.73
C GLU A 122 4.95 -2.05 12.61
N SER A 123 6.09 -1.42 12.33
CA SER A 123 6.50 -0.21 13.04
C SER A 123 5.68 1.00 12.62
N TRP A 124 5.37 1.14 11.34
CA TRP A 124 4.65 2.29 10.81
C TRP A 124 3.15 2.18 11.00
N CYS A 125 2.58 1.00 10.82
CA CYS A 125 1.15 0.86 10.57
C CYS A 125 0.41 0.05 11.63
N SER A 126 1.06 -0.34 12.73
CA SER A 126 0.37 -1.08 13.81
C SER A 126 0.60 -0.46 15.18
N MET A 127 -0.42 -0.49 16.04
CA MET A 127 -0.31 -0.07 17.43
C MET A 127 0.60 -1.03 18.23
N PRO A 128 1.06 -0.67 19.44
CA PRO A 128 1.88 -1.56 20.28
C PRO A 128 1.23 -2.93 20.55
N ASN A 129 -0.10 -2.98 20.62
CA ASN A 129 -0.85 -4.25 20.76
C ASN A 129 -0.85 -5.10 19.46
N GLY A 130 -0.34 -4.57 18.35
CA GLY A 130 -0.21 -5.22 17.07
C GLY A 130 -1.42 -5.17 16.14
N GLN A 131 -2.44 -4.38 16.48
CA GLN A 131 -3.54 -4.09 15.56
C GLN A 131 -3.11 -3.04 14.53
N TYR A 132 -3.34 -3.32 13.25
CA TYR A 132 -3.11 -2.37 12.16
C TYR A 132 -4.08 -1.20 12.26
N VAL A 133 -3.58 0.00 11.99
CA VAL A 133 -4.37 1.22 11.81
C VAL A 133 -4.57 1.46 10.32
N ARG A 134 -5.63 2.19 9.98
CA ARG A 134 -5.92 2.66 8.62
C ARG A 134 -4.73 3.44 8.06
N LEU A 135 -4.26 4.41 8.83
CA LEU A 135 -3.31 5.41 8.36
C LEU A 135 -2.42 5.86 9.52
N ALA A 136 -1.12 5.96 9.24
CA ALA A 136 -0.12 6.56 10.11
C ALA A 136 0.64 7.65 9.37
N SER A 137 1.42 8.47 10.08
CA SER A 137 2.10 9.64 9.50
C SER A 137 3.57 9.80 9.91
N ASP A 138 4.01 9.15 10.98
CA ASP A 138 5.37 9.30 11.52
C ASP A 138 6.23 8.08 11.16
N PRO A 139 7.33 8.25 10.40
CA PRO A 139 8.20 7.16 10.00
C PRO A 139 9.14 6.64 11.11
N ASP A 140 9.32 7.38 12.21
CA ASP A 140 10.16 7.00 13.35
C ASP A 140 9.35 6.50 14.55
N ARG A 141 8.06 6.82 14.60
CA ARG A 141 7.22 6.49 15.77
C ARG A 141 6.08 5.57 15.40
N ARG A 142 6.01 4.47 16.14
CA ARG A 142 4.85 3.58 16.08
C ARG A 142 3.58 4.34 16.51
N PRO A 143 2.47 4.23 15.76
CA PRO A 143 1.22 4.88 16.14
C PRO A 143 0.73 4.34 17.49
N ALA A 144 0.31 5.24 18.39
CA ALA A 144 -0.29 4.86 19.67
C ALA A 144 -1.80 4.58 19.53
N ASP A 145 -2.44 5.24 18.56
CA ASP A 145 -3.84 5.12 18.17
C ASP A 145 -4.00 5.26 16.65
N GLY A 146 -5.21 5.06 16.15
CA GLY A 146 -5.54 5.26 14.74
C GLY A 146 -6.89 4.66 14.38
N ALA A 147 -7.46 5.09 13.25
CA ALA A 147 -8.72 4.57 12.76
C ALA A 147 -8.60 3.08 12.41
N ILE A 148 -9.67 2.32 12.66
CA ILE A 148 -9.77 0.90 12.28
C ILE A 148 -10.24 0.83 10.83
N ALA A 149 -9.61 -0.01 10.00
CA ALA A 149 -9.99 -0.28 8.61
C ALA A 149 -9.65 -1.75 8.22
N PRO A 150 -10.36 -2.36 7.25
CA PRO A 150 -10.08 -3.73 6.79
C PRO A 150 -8.95 -3.83 5.76
N GLU A 151 -8.50 -2.71 5.21
CA GLU A 151 -7.61 -2.66 4.04
C GLU A 151 -6.20 -3.22 4.27
N PHE A 152 -5.78 -3.46 5.52
CA PHE A 152 -4.57 -4.24 5.80
C PHE A 152 -4.62 -5.67 5.24
N LEU A 153 -5.80 -6.17 4.84
CA LEU A 153 -5.93 -7.44 4.14
C LEU A 153 -5.19 -7.47 2.80
N GLU A 154 -4.88 -6.33 2.20
CA GLU A 154 -4.01 -6.23 1.02
C GLU A 154 -2.59 -6.78 1.29
N LEU A 155 -2.11 -6.73 2.56
CA LEU A 155 -0.86 -7.39 2.97
C LEU A 155 -0.91 -8.91 2.76
N VAL A 156 -2.08 -9.52 2.97
CA VAL A 156 -2.29 -10.95 2.71
C VAL A 156 -2.52 -11.18 1.22
N ARG A 157 -3.35 -10.34 0.59
CA ARG A 157 -3.71 -10.42 -0.83
C ARG A 157 -2.49 -10.47 -1.74
N TYR A 158 -1.50 -9.61 -1.48
CA TYR A 158 -0.26 -9.57 -2.26
C TYR A 158 0.87 -10.44 -1.71
N GLY A 159 0.61 -11.24 -0.67
CA GLY A 159 1.53 -12.27 -0.18
C GLY A 159 2.65 -11.76 0.74
N LEU A 160 2.51 -10.57 1.32
CA LEU A 160 3.46 -10.01 2.29
C LEU A 160 3.27 -10.62 3.68
N ARG A 161 2.04 -10.99 4.04
CA ARG A 161 1.71 -11.62 5.33
C ARG A 161 0.91 -12.90 5.12
N ARG A 162 1.04 -13.83 6.06
CA ARG A 162 0.29 -15.10 6.01
C ARG A 162 -1.17 -14.84 6.43
N PRO A 163 -2.15 -15.58 5.86
CA PRO A 163 -3.57 -15.41 6.19
C PRO A 163 -3.90 -15.51 7.69
N LYS A 164 -3.15 -16.34 8.43
CA LYS A 164 -3.32 -16.61 9.86
C LYS A 164 -2.26 -15.90 10.73
N ASP A 165 -1.61 -14.86 10.22
CA ASP A 165 -0.71 -14.03 11.01
C ASP A 165 -1.45 -13.43 12.22
N GLU A 166 -0.84 -13.43 13.39
CA GLU A 166 -1.48 -12.98 14.64
C GLU A 166 -1.94 -11.52 14.57
N ARG A 167 -1.19 -10.63 13.88
CA ARG A 167 -1.55 -9.22 13.72
C ARG A 167 -2.73 -9.06 12.78
N VAL A 168 -2.77 -9.86 11.71
CA VAL A 168 -3.91 -9.92 10.78
C VAL A 168 -5.17 -10.34 11.55
N LEU A 169 -5.12 -11.44 12.31
CA LEU A 169 -6.26 -11.93 13.08
C LEU A 169 -6.71 -10.94 14.17
N ARG A 170 -5.76 -10.32 14.88
CA ARG A 170 -6.06 -9.27 15.87
C ARG A 170 -6.74 -8.06 15.25
N SER A 171 -6.27 -7.62 14.09
CA SER A 171 -6.84 -6.48 13.38
C SER A 171 -8.24 -6.78 12.86
N LEU A 172 -8.47 -8.01 12.40
CA LEU A 172 -9.79 -8.49 12.01
C LEU A 172 -10.79 -8.50 13.16
N GLN A 173 -10.36 -8.82 14.39
CA GLN A 173 -11.23 -8.71 15.56
C GLN A 173 -11.73 -7.27 15.77
N GLY A 174 -10.85 -6.29 15.65
CA GLY A 174 -11.21 -4.87 15.72
C GLY A 174 -12.16 -4.46 14.59
N VAL A 175 -11.86 -4.84 13.36
CA VAL A 175 -12.70 -4.60 12.18
C VAL A 175 -14.10 -5.21 12.36
N ASP A 176 -14.18 -6.47 12.77
CA ASP A 176 -15.46 -7.17 12.93
C ASP A 176 -16.28 -6.60 14.10
N THR A 177 -15.63 -6.03 15.11
CA THR A 177 -16.31 -5.37 16.24
C THR A 177 -16.84 -3.99 15.85
N SER A 178 -16.08 -3.22 15.08
CA SER A 178 -16.38 -1.80 14.84
C SER A 178 -17.08 -1.51 13.51
N LEU A 179 -16.84 -2.33 12.48
CA LEU A 179 -17.22 -2.00 11.09
C LEU A 179 -18.19 -2.99 10.46
N LYS A 180 -18.36 -4.18 11.04
CA LYS A 180 -19.28 -5.19 10.53
C LYS A 180 -20.72 -4.81 10.80
N VAL A 181 -21.57 -4.93 9.79
CA VAL A 181 -23.03 -4.83 9.90
C VAL A 181 -23.65 -6.13 9.44
N SER A 182 -24.55 -6.69 10.27
CA SER A 182 -25.36 -7.85 9.91
C SER A 182 -26.59 -7.39 9.14
N LEU A 183 -26.60 -7.62 7.81
CA LEU A 183 -27.71 -7.28 6.93
C LEU A 183 -28.54 -8.53 6.61
N PRO A 184 -29.76 -8.41 6.05
CA PRO A 184 -30.62 -9.56 5.78
C PRO A 184 -30.00 -10.63 4.88
N ALA A 185 -29.17 -10.25 3.92
CA ALA A 185 -28.46 -11.18 3.02
C ALA A 185 -27.16 -11.76 3.62
N GLY A 186 -26.69 -11.22 4.74
CA GLY A 186 -25.42 -11.57 5.37
C GLY A 186 -24.59 -10.35 5.78
N PRO A 187 -23.36 -10.56 6.26
CA PRO A 187 -22.53 -9.47 6.77
C PRO A 187 -21.92 -8.61 5.64
N SER A 188 -21.80 -7.32 5.93
CA SER A 188 -21.00 -6.37 5.15
C SER A 188 -20.18 -5.49 6.09
N TRP A 189 -19.17 -4.81 5.55
CA TRP A 189 -18.29 -3.93 6.34
C TRP A 189 -18.34 -2.51 5.81
N ARG A 190 -18.14 -1.54 6.70
CA ARG A 190 -17.84 -0.15 6.36
C ARG A 190 -16.35 0.04 6.06
N ARG A 191 -16.00 1.12 5.36
CA ARG A 191 -14.62 1.40 4.95
C ARG A 191 -13.68 1.54 6.14
N TYR A 192 -14.02 2.38 7.10
CA TYR A 192 -13.21 2.61 8.28
C TYR A 192 -14.01 3.29 9.40
N ALA A 193 -13.45 3.29 10.62
CA ALA A 193 -14.08 3.93 11.77
C ALA A 193 -14.06 5.46 11.62
N GLY A 194 -15.23 6.09 11.70
CA GLY A 194 -15.37 7.55 11.52
C GLY A 194 -15.62 7.99 10.07
N ASP A 195 -15.86 7.05 9.16
CA ASP A 195 -16.23 7.35 7.77
C ASP A 195 -17.51 8.19 7.69
N GLN A 196 -17.46 9.27 6.92
CA GLN A 196 -18.56 10.23 6.72
C GLN A 196 -19.14 10.20 5.31
N TYR A 197 -18.64 9.32 4.44
CA TYR A 197 -19.08 9.25 3.04
C TYR A 197 -20.31 8.35 2.88
N GLY A 198 -21.48 8.93 3.09
CA GLY A 198 -22.77 8.28 2.90
C GLY A 198 -23.89 9.19 3.39
N GLU A 199 -25.12 8.73 3.28
CA GLU A 199 -26.30 9.52 3.65
C GLU A 199 -26.28 9.90 5.14
N HIS A 200 -26.99 10.97 5.46
CA HIS A 200 -27.33 11.36 6.84
C HIS A 200 -28.23 10.30 7.51
N GLU A 201 -28.39 10.39 8.84
CA GLU A 201 -29.23 9.45 9.61
C GLU A 201 -30.71 9.46 9.17
N ASP A 202 -31.22 10.58 8.68
CA ASP A 202 -32.57 10.71 8.12
C ASP A 202 -32.68 10.22 6.67
N GLY A 203 -31.58 9.69 6.12
CA GLY A 203 -31.45 9.25 4.74
C GLY A 203 -31.25 10.38 3.73
N ALA A 204 -31.03 11.64 4.15
CA ALA A 204 -30.68 12.71 3.22
C ALA A 204 -29.36 12.39 2.48
N PRO A 205 -29.25 12.73 1.18
CA PRO A 205 -28.02 12.50 0.42
C PRO A 205 -26.80 13.15 1.08
N TRP A 206 -25.64 12.54 0.88
CA TRP A 206 -24.36 13.13 1.27
C TRP A 206 -24.13 14.48 0.59
N ASP A 207 -23.67 15.46 1.36
CA ASP A 207 -23.44 16.85 0.94
C ASP A 207 -22.05 17.39 1.33
N GLY A 208 -21.12 16.48 1.64
CA GLY A 208 -19.82 16.79 2.24
C GLY A 208 -19.64 16.19 3.63
N SER A 209 -20.74 15.80 4.28
CA SER A 209 -20.74 15.08 5.56
C SER A 209 -21.86 14.05 5.61
N GLY A 210 -21.80 13.13 6.57
CA GLY A 210 -22.79 12.08 6.73
C GLY A 210 -22.22 10.89 7.50
N ARG A 211 -22.69 9.70 7.15
CA ARG A 211 -22.23 8.45 7.76
C ARG A 211 -21.92 7.43 6.67
N GLY A 212 -20.68 6.96 6.65
CA GLY A 212 -20.26 5.87 5.78
C GLY A 212 -21.12 4.63 5.98
N ARG A 213 -21.57 4.04 4.87
CA ARG A 213 -22.43 2.86 4.88
C ARG A 213 -21.65 1.60 4.54
N SER A 214 -22.35 0.47 4.42
CA SER A 214 -21.74 -0.83 4.18
C SER A 214 -21.39 -1.02 2.71
N TRP A 215 -20.18 -1.51 2.41
CA TRP A 215 -19.67 -1.67 1.04
C TRP A 215 -19.61 -3.15 0.63
N PRO A 216 -20.36 -3.59 -0.41
CA PRO A 216 -20.30 -4.97 -0.90
C PRO A 216 -18.89 -5.43 -1.27
N VAL A 217 -18.07 -4.55 -1.85
CA VAL A 217 -16.69 -4.90 -2.23
C VAL A 217 -15.87 -5.43 -1.04
N LEU A 218 -16.10 -4.89 0.16
CA LEU A 218 -15.39 -5.32 1.38
C LEU A 218 -15.86 -6.69 1.87
N THR A 219 -17.10 -7.09 1.55
CA THR A 219 -17.55 -8.48 1.75
C THR A 219 -16.80 -9.44 0.85
N GLY A 220 -16.53 -9.05 -0.41
CA GLY A 220 -15.69 -9.81 -1.33
C GLY A 220 -14.25 -9.95 -0.83
N GLU A 221 -13.64 -8.84 -0.41
CA GLU A 221 -12.27 -8.84 0.13
C GLU A 221 -12.17 -9.74 1.36
N ARG A 222 -13.17 -9.68 2.26
CA ARG A 222 -13.25 -10.56 3.44
C ARG A 222 -13.44 -12.03 3.05
N ALA A 223 -14.26 -12.31 2.05
CA ALA A 223 -14.50 -13.67 1.57
C ALA A 223 -13.24 -14.33 1.02
N ARG A 224 -12.42 -13.57 0.26
CA ARG A 224 -11.11 -14.06 -0.18
C ARG A 224 -10.18 -14.36 0.99
N HIS A 225 -10.15 -13.51 2.02
CA HIS A 225 -9.37 -13.79 3.22
C HIS A 225 -9.85 -15.05 3.97
N PHE A 226 -11.16 -15.26 4.08
CA PHE A 226 -11.71 -16.51 4.63
C PHE A 226 -11.26 -17.72 3.83
N PHE A 227 -11.34 -17.64 2.51
CA PHE A 227 -10.86 -18.68 1.63
C PHE A 227 -9.35 -18.96 1.85
N SER A 228 -8.54 -17.91 2.03
CA SER A 228 -7.09 -18.05 2.27
C SER A 228 -6.73 -18.64 3.64
N MET A 229 -7.65 -18.63 4.60
CA MET A 229 -7.53 -19.37 5.85
C MET A 229 -7.94 -20.86 5.74
N GLY A 230 -8.48 -21.28 4.59
CA GLY A 230 -9.06 -22.61 4.38
C GLY A 230 -10.51 -22.71 4.87
N LEU A 231 -11.23 -21.59 5.00
CA LEU A 231 -12.65 -21.57 5.38
C LEU A 231 -13.55 -21.53 4.15
N PRO A 232 -14.78 -22.09 4.22
CA PRO A 232 -15.75 -21.97 3.14
C PRO A 232 -16.14 -20.49 2.89
N ALA A 233 -16.11 -20.08 1.62
CA ALA A 233 -16.49 -18.72 1.20
C ALA A 233 -17.83 -18.66 0.42
N ALA A 234 -18.45 -19.82 0.13
CA ALA A 234 -19.66 -19.90 -0.69
C ALA A 234 -20.86 -19.15 -0.10
N GLU A 235 -20.97 -19.07 1.24
CA GLU A 235 -22.02 -18.27 1.89
C GLU A 235 -21.85 -16.78 1.61
N LEU A 236 -20.62 -16.27 1.57
CA LEU A 236 -20.35 -14.86 1.29
C LEU A 236 -20.57 -14.49 -0.18
N VAL A 237 -20.42 -15.45 -1.11
CA VAL A 237 -20.85 -15.27 -2.51
C VAL A 237 -22.35 -15.02 -2.57
N ARG A 238 -23.16 -15.85 -1.89
CA ARG A 238 -24.62 -15.64 -1.82
C ARG A 238 -24.98 -14.34 -1.11
N THR A 239 -24.20 -13.93 -0.11
CA THR A 239 -24.36 -12.63 0.55
C THR A 239 -24.17 -11.48 -0.44
N LEU A 240 -23.12 -11.50 -1.27
CA LEU A 240 -22.91 -10.51 -2.33
C LEU A 240 -24.09 -10.49 -3.32
N GLU A 241 -24.54 -11.65 -3.79
CA GLU A 241 -25.70 -11.74 -4.69
C GLU A 241 -26.98 -11.16 -4.05
N GLY A 242 -27.18 -11.36 -2.74
CA GLY A 242 -28.34 -10.83 -2.01
C GLY A 242 -28.32 -9.32 -1.77
N PHE A 243 -27.14 -8.69 -1.88
CA PHE A 243 -26.96 -7.23 -1.84
C PHE A 243 -27.32 -6.55 -3.15
N ALA A 244 -27.34 -7.29 -4.26
CA ALA A 244 -27.74 -6.74 -5.54
C ALA A 244 -29.22 -6.34 -5.55
N GLY A 245 -29.54 -5.31 -6.33
CA GLY A 245 -30.91 -4.92 -6.64
C GLY A 245 -31.58 -5.86 -7.65
N GLN A 246 -32.79 -5.52 -8.09
CA GLN A 246 -33.52 -6.31 -9.11
C GLN A 246 -32.75 -6.44 -10.45
N SER A 247 -31.86 -5.50 -10.75
CA SER A 247 -31.00 -5.51 -11.94
C SER A 247 -29.76 -6.39 -11.79
N LEU A 248 -29.57 -7.06 -10.65
CA LEU A 248 -28.37 -7.85 -10.30
C LEU A 248 -27.07 -7.03 -10.27
N ALA A 249 -27.18 -5.70 -10.22
CA ALA A 249 -26.04 -4.80 -10.08
C ALA A 249 -25.61 -4.69 -8.62
N LEU A 250 -24.33 -4.96 -8.36
CA LEU A 250 -23.67 -4.65 -7.08
C LEU A 250 -23.43 -3.14 -6.95
N PRO A 251 -23.93 -2.49 -5.88
CA PRO A 251 -23.70 -1.08 -5.63
C PRO A 251 -22.34 -0.83 -4.97
N GLU A 252 -21.95 0.44 -4.91
CA GLU A 252 -20.89 0.92 -4.04
C GLU A 252 -21.27 0.74 -2.57
N GLN A 253 -22.46 1.19 -2.17
CA GLN A 253 -22.93 1.14 -0.79
C GLN A 253 -24.33 0.54 -0.64
N LEU A 254 -24.56 -0.02 0.55
CA LEU A 254 -25.84 -0.54 1.02
C LEU A 254 -26.36 0.31 2.17
N TRP A 255 -27.66 0.56 2.18
CA TRP A 255 -28.30 1.21 3.31
C TRP A 255 -28.24 0.32 4.55
N ASP A 256 -27.63 0.83 5.61
CA ASP A 256 -27.38 0.08 6.85
C ASP A 256 -28.05 0.68 8.08
N GLY A 257 -29.02 1.57 7.86
CA GLY A 257 -29.93 2.11 8.88
C GLY A 257 -31.35 1.52 8.78
N PRO A 258 -32.29 1.98 9.63
CA PRO A 258 -33.70 1.61 9.54
C PRO A 258 -34.32 2.01 8.20
N ASP A 259 -35.33 1.28 7.72
CA ASP A 259 -36.03 1.59 6.46
C ASP A 259 -36.55 3.04 6.45
N VAL A 260 -36.36 3.73 5.33
CA VAL A 260 -36.89 5.08 5.08
C VAL A 260 -37.73 5.06 3.79
N PRO A 261 -39.02 4.65 3.86
CA PRO A 261 -39.85 4.48 2.66
C PRO A 261 -39.97 5.73 1.80
N GLY A 262 -40.06 6.91 2.42
CA GLY A 262 -40.14 8.20 1.72
C GLY A 262 -38.91 8.52 0.86
N ARG A 263 -37.78 7.86 1.11
CA ARG A 263 -36.54 7.99 0.35
C ARG A 263 -36.16 6.72 -0.42
N ARG A 264 -37.02 5.69 -0.38
CA ARG A 264 -36.77 4.35 -0.97
C ARG A 264 -35.51 3.67 -0.45
N LEU A 265 -35.11 3.97 0.79
CA LEU A 265 -34.01 3.28 1.46
C LEU A 265 -34.53 2.07 2.22
N GLN A 266 -33.97 0.90 1.93
CA GLN A 266 -34.33 -0.37 2.56
C GLN A 266 -33.08 -1.02 3.14
N PHE A 267 -33.17 -1.52 4.37
CA PHE A 267 -32.05 -2.10 5.11
C PHE A 267 -31.43 -3.29 4.34
N GLY A 268 -30.14 -3.16 4.04
CA GLY A 268 -29.36 -4.14 3.27
C GLY A 268 -29.53 -4.06 1.75
N LYS A 269 -30.12 -2.99 1.22
CA LYS A 269 -30.28 -2.75 -0.22
C LYS A 269 -29.49 -1.54 -0.71
N PRO A 270 -29.26 -1.41 -2.04
CA PRO A 270 -28.55 -0.26 -2.61
C PRO A 270 -29.12 1.07 -2.10
N ASN A 271 -28.26 1.97 -1.62
CA ASN A 271 -28.67 3.24 -1.00
C ASN A 271 -28.82 4.41 -2.00
N GLY A 272 -28.38 4.24 -3.25
CA GLY A 272 -28.40 5.31 -4.27
C GLY A 272 -27.02 5.91 -4.58
N SER A 273 -25.96 5.45 -3.92
CA SER A 273 -24.57 5.58 -4.39
C SER A 273 -24.36 4.90 -5.76
N ALA A 274 -23.15 4.99 -6.31
CA ALA A 274 -22.84 4.43 -7.62
C ALA A 274 -23.28 2.95 -7.75
N CYS A 275 -24.14 2.66 -8.73
CA CYS A 275 -24.64 1.31 -9.00
C CYS A 275 -24.98 1.16 -10.49
N PRO A 276 -24.30 0.28 -11.24
CA PRO A 276 -23.27 -0.66 -10.78
C PRO A 276 -21.94 0.02 -10.41
N LEU A 277 -21.27 -0.48 -9.37
CA LEU A 277 -19.86 -0.17 -9.13
C LEU A 277 -18.99 -1.23 -9.84
N GLY A 278 -18.17 -0.80 -10.80
CA GLY A 278 -17.29 -1.71 -11.56
C GLY A 278 -16.33 -2.50 -10.68
N TRP A 279 -15.77 -1.87 -9.64
CA TRP A 279 -14.89 -2.52 -8.67
C TRP A 279 -15.61 -3.66 -7.90
N ALA A 280 -16.81 -3.43 -7.38
CA ALA A 280 -17.56 -4.48 -6.69
C ALA A 280 -17.86 -5.69 -7.59
N HIS A 281 -18.09 -5.47 -8.88
CA HIS A 281 -18.27 -6.57 -9.84
C HIS A 281 -16.96 -7.29 -10.16
N ALA A 282 -15.85 -6.57 -10.34
CA ALA A 282 -14.54 -7.18 -10.55
C ALA A 282 -14.14 -8.07 -9.36
N GLU A 283 -14.35 -7.57 -8.15
CA GLU A 283 -14.15 -8.29 -6.90
C GLU A 283 -14.99 -9.57 -6.81
N TYR A 284 -16.28 -9.47 -7.16
CA TYR A 284 -17.17 -10.63 -7.21
C TYR A 284 -16.71 -11.69 -8.21
N LEU A 285 -16.35 -11.29 -9.43
CA LEU A 285 -15.84 -12.21 -10.47
C LEU A 285 -14.53 -12.87 -10.03
N GLU A 286 -13.63 -12.12 -9.41
CA GLU A 286 -12.37 -12.63 -8.90
C GLU A 286 -12.57 -13.66 -7.78
N LEU A 287 -13.53 -13.43 -6.88
CA LEU A 287 -13.92 -14.39 -5.85
C LEU A 287 -14.49 -15.68 -6.47
N LEU A 288 -15.31 -15.59 -7.52
CA LEU A 288 -15.82 -16.77 -8.23
C LEU A 288 -14.67 -17.58 -8.87
N VAL A 289 -13.70 -16.91 -9.49
CA VAL A 289 -12.50 -17.56 -10.05
C VAL A 289 -11.66 -18.21 -8.96
N THR A 290 -11.46 -17.53 -7.83
CA THR A 290 -10.75 -18.04 -6.65
C THR A 290 -11.35 -19.37 -6.17
N ILE A 291 -12.68 -19.42 -6.04
CA ILE A 291 -13.42 -20.63 -5.63
C ILE A 291 -13.32 -21.71 -6.70
N ALA A 292 -13.54 -21.37 -7.97
CA ALA A 292 -13.54 -22.33 -9.07
C ALA A 292 -12.18 -23.01 -9.28
N LEU A 293 -11.08 -22.26 -9.09
CA LEU A 293 -9.72 -22.77 -9.22
C LEU A 293 -9.17 -23.40 -7.93
N ALA A 294 -9.88 -23.25 -6.81
CA ALA A 294 -9.37 -23.53 -5.48
C ALA A 294 -7.97 -22.91 -5.23
N GLY A 295 -7.79 -21.66 -5.67
CA GLY A 295 -6.48 -20.99 -5.69
C GLY A 295 -6.60 -19.48 -5.52
N PHE A 296 -5.45 -18.79 -5.47
CA PHE A 296 -5.37 -17.34 -5.24
C PHE A 296 -4.84 -16.66 -6.51
N PRO A 297 -5.69 -16.40 -7.51
CA PRO A 297 -5.24 -15.88 -8.80
C PRO A 297 -4.58 -14.50 -8.66
N ASP A 298 -4.96 -13.71 -7.66
CA ASP A 298 -4.50 -12.36 -7.36
C ASP A 298 -3.27 -12.29 -6.42
N ILE A 299 -2.71 -13.43 -6.02
CA ILE A 299 -1.46 -13.45 -5.26
C ILE A 299 -0.29 -12.98 -6.14
N VAL A 300 0.58 -12.13 -5.60
CA VAL A 300 1.82 -11.72 -6.27
C VAL A 300 2.91 -12.71 -5.88
N THR A 301 3.10 -13.73 -6.72
CA THR A 301 3.96 -14.88 -6.41
C THR A 301 5.41 -14.49 -6.04
N PRO A 302 6.07 -13.53 -6.71
CA PRO A 302 7.39 -13.04 -6.31
C PRO A 302 7.44 -12.50 -4.88
N ALA A 303 6.45 -11.68 -4.50
CA ALA A 303 6.34 -11.12 -3.15
C ALA A 303 6.04 -12.22 -2.12
N ARG A 304 5.14 -13.16 -2.43
CA ARG A 304 4.84 -14.32 -1.59
C ARG A 304 6.09 -15.17 -1.32
N LYS A 305 6.79 -15.58 -2.38
CA LYS A 305 8.04 -16.35 -2.28
C LYS A 305 9.07 -15.64 -1.42
N ARG A 306 9.13 -14.30 -1.53
CA ARG A 306 10.10 -13.48 -0.82
C ARG A 306 9.78 -13.29 0.66
N TYR A 307 8.52 -13.00 1.00
CA TYR A 307 8.16 -12.51 2.33
C TYR A 307 7.43 -13.51 3.23
N THR A 308 6.81 -14.56 2.66
CA THR A 308 6.05 -15.55 3.46
C THR A 308 6.58 -16.97 3.34
N GLU A 309 7.29 -17.31 2.26
CA GLU A 309 7.92 -18.62 2.03
C GLU A 309 9.45 -18.58 2.17
N GLY A 310 10.05 -17.39 2.02
CA GLY A 310 11.48 -17.16 2.16
C GLY A 310 11.94 -16.99 3.61
N PRO A 311 13.26 -16.91 3.83
CA PRO A 311 13.81 -16.60 5.15
C PRO A 311 13.47 -15.17 5.56
N ALA A 312 13.50 -14.91 6.88
CA ALA A 312 13.45 -13.56 7.40
C ALA A 312 14.62 -12.73 6.83
N LEU A 313 14.35 -11.46 6.52
CA LEU A 313 15.30 -10.54 5.91
C LEU A 313 15.71 -9.47 6.92
N GLU A 314 16.94 -8.96 6.79
CA GLU A 314 17.44 -7.83 7.56
C GLU A 314 17.92 -6.69 6.64
N PRO A 315 17.01 -6.01 5.92
CA PRO A 315 17.37 -4.95 4.99
C PRO A 315 18.05 -3.74 5.65
N ALA A 316 18.83 -2.99 4.88
CA ALA A 316 19.27 -1.67 5.31
C ALA A 316 18.06 -0.75 5.50
N TYR A 317 18.14 0.16 6.47
CA TYR A 317 17.20 1.27 6.55
C TYR A 317 17.51 2.23 5.41
N VAL A 318 16.49 2.72 4.71
CA VAL A 318 16.69 3.70 3.65
C VAL A 318 16.27 5.08 4.13
N TRP A 319 17.20 6.04 4.04
CA TRP A 319 16.94 7.44 4.27
C TRP A 319 16.84 8.16 2.92
N SER A 320 15.88 9.06 2.78
CA SER A 320 15.77 9.97 1.62
C SER A 320 15.32 11.35 2.08
N HIS A 321 15.46 12.38 1.22
CA HIS A 321 14.95 13.71 1.53
C HIS A 321 13.44 13.76 1.80
N LYS A 322 12.66 12.82 1.24
CA LYS A 322 11.22 12.66 1.46
C LYS A 322 10.90 11.80 2.69
N HIS A 323 11.86 11.01 3.15
CA HIS A 323 11.71 10.04 4.24
C HIS A 323 12.92 10.13 5.19
N GLN A 324 12.91 11.19 6.00
CA GLN A 324 14.03 11.56 6.86
C GLN A 324 13.90 10.88 8.22
N ILE A 325 14.09 9.56 8.25
CA ILE A 325 14.19 8.81 9.52
C ILE A 325 15.32 9.37 10.39
N THR A 326 15.09 9.38 11.69
CA THR A 326 16.05 9.80 12.72
C THR A 326 16.49 8.62 13.59
N ARG A 327 15.93 7.43 13.36
CA ARG A 327 16.22 6.24 14.16
C ARG A 327 16.41 4.99 13.31
N ILE A 328 17.34 4.15 13.73
CA ILE A 328 17.59 2.84 13.12
C ILE A 328 17.75 1.78 14.21
N ALA A 329 17.34 0.54 13.96
CA ALA A 329 17.60 -0.54 14.92
C ALA A 329 19.09 -0.91 14.96
N ALA A 330 19.60 -1.26 16.15
CA ALA A 330 20.93 -1.83 16.31
C ALA A 330 21.18 -3.03 15.38
N GLY A 331 22.42 -3.17 14.89
CA GLY A 331 22.80 -4.24 13.97
C GLY A 331 22.42 -3.99 12.50
N ARG A 332 21.77 -2.86 12.17
CA ARG A 332 21.31 -2.55 10.81
C ARG A 332 22.16 -1.49 10.12
N ARG A 333 22.25 -1.59 8.80
CA ARG A 333 22.92 -0.61 7.92
C ARG A 333 21.99 0.54 7.60
N LEU A 334 22.56 1.70 7.27
CA LEU A 334 21.85 2.84 6.70
C LEU A 334 22.24 3.00 5.24
N ARG A 335 21.25 3.05 4.34
CA ARG A 335 21.40 3.44 2.95
C ARG A 335 20.87 4.85 2.78
N VAL A 336 21.72 5.76 2.32
CA VAL A 336 21.32 7.13 1.99
C VAL A 336 20.98 7.17 0.50
N GLN A 337 19.75 7.54 0.16
CA GLN A 337 19.28 7.76 -1.22
C GLN A 337 19.28 9.27 -1.52
N LEU A 338 20.02 9.65 -2.56
CA LEU A 338 20.20 11.04 -3.01
C LEU A 338 19.56 11.27 -4.38
N PRO A 339 19.04 12.47 -4.66
CA PRO A 339 18.34 12.78 -5.92
C PRO A 339 19.28 13.03 -7.11
N ARG A 340 20.60 13.10 -6.88
CA ARG A 340 21.61 13.43 -7.89
C ARG A 340 23.01 12.95 -7.42
N PRO A 341 24.01 12.86 -8.31
CA PRO A 341 25.37 12.45 -7.95
C PRO A 341 25.94 13.31 -6.81
N ALA A 342 26.51 12.65 -5.81
CA ALA A 342 27.10 13.27 -4.63
C ALA A 342 27.99 12.28 -3.87
N SER A 343 28.79 12.80 -2.93
CA SER A 343 29.40 12.00 -1.87
C SER A 343 28.68 12.21 -0.53
N VAL A 344 28.62 11.15 0.28
CA VAL A 344 28.10 11.17 1.65
C VAL A 344 29.28 11.26 2.60
N HIS A 345 29.34 12.34 3.39
CA HIS A 345 30.29 12.50 4.48
C HIS A 345 29.58 12.14 5.78
N TYR A 346 30.13 11.20 6.55
CA TYR A 346 29.56 10.81 7.84
C TYR A 346 30.61 10.76 8.94
N THR A 347 30.15 10.87 10.18
CA THR A 347 30.96 10.84 11.40
C THR A 347 30.28 10.00 12.48
N PHE A 348 31.11 9.33 13.30
CA PHE A 348 30.67 8.61 14.50
C PHE A 348 31.22 9.25 15.79
N ASP A 349 31.90 10.40 15.70
CA ASP A 349 32.62 11.03 16.82
C ASP A 349 32.35 12.55 16.93
N GLY A 350 31.21 13.00 16.41
CA GLY A 350 30.80 14.41 16.48
C GLY A 350 31.65 15.32 15.59
N TRP A 351 32.02 14.85 14.40
CA TRP A 351 32.84 15.55 13.39
C TRP A 351 34.30 15.81 13.79
N GLN A 352 34.83 15.11 14.80
CA GLN A 352 36.29 15.10 15.04
C GLN A 352 37.02 14.41 13.89
N SER A 353 36.41 13.36 13.35
CA SER A 353 36.78 12.75 12.08
C SER A 353 35.54 12.55 11.20
N HIS A 354 35.77 12.39 9.90
CA HIS A 354 34.72 12.00 8.97
C HIS A 354 35.26 11.03 7.92
N ILE A 355 34.35 10.24 7.35
CA ILE A 355 34.61 9.36 6.22
C ILE A 355 33.72 9.80 5.08
N GLU A 356 34.28 9.79 3.87
CA GLU A 356 33.58 10.10 2.62
C GLU A 356 33.24 8.80 1.87
N LEU A 357 32.02 8.71 1.35
CA LEU A 357 31.55 7.62 0.50
C LEU A 357 30.96 8.22 -0.79
N ASP A 358 31.51 7.85 -1.94
CA ASP A 358 30.89 8.19 -3.22
C ASP A 358 29.56 7.46 -3.39
N ALA A 359 28.49 8.19 -3.75
CA ALA A 359 27.21 7.58 -4.02
C ALA A 359 27.21 6.93 -5.42
N SER A 360 26.78 5.68 -5.48
CA SER A 360 26.66 4.91 -6.72
C SER A 360 25.32 5.18 -7.43
N ASP A 361 25.35 5.27 -8.76
CA ASP A 361 24.13 5.42 -9.57
C ASP A 361 23.33 4.11 -9.58
N THR A 362 22.03 4.20 -9.26
CA THR A 362 21.14 3.04 -9.29
C THR A 362 20.54 2.74 -10.66
N THR A 363 20.82 3.58 -11.65
CA THR A 363 20.16 3.66 -12.98
C THR A 363 18.67 3.97 -12.91
N LEU A 364 18.16 4.34 -11.73
CA LEU A 364 16.77 4.70 -11.46
C LEU A 364 16.59 6.22 -11.21
N GLY A 365 17.58 7.04 -11.58
CA GLY A 365 17.55 8.49 -11.31
C GLY A 365 17.74 8.84 -9.83
N VAL A 366 18.28 7.92 -9.03
CA VAL A 366 18.71 8.14 -7.64
C VAL A 366 20.08 7.52 -7.41
N TRP A 367 20.84 8.09 -6.49
CA TRP A 367 22.17 7.62 -6.10
C TRP A 367 22.16 7.11 -4.67
N ILE A 368 22.96 6.09 -4.37
CA ILE A 368 22.98 5.46 -3.05
C ILE A 368 24.38 5.32 -2.47
N ALA A 369 24.50 5.56 -1.16
CA ALA A 369 25.67 5.26 -0.36
C ALA A 369 25.27 4.50 0.91
N ASP A 370 25.99 3.43 1.23
CA ASP A 370 25.72 2.58 2.41
C ASP A 370 26.65 2.97 3.56
N VAL A 371 26.11 3.66 4.57
CA VAL A 371 26.83 4.04 5.81
C VAL A 371 26.91 2.81 6.74
N PRO A 372 28.12 2.37 7.14
CA PRO A 372 28.31 1.12 7.87
C PRO A 372 28.07 1.25 9.39
N CYS A 373 26.87 1.70 9.78
CA CYS A 373 26.47 1.92 11.17
C CYS A 373 26.08 0.65 11.94
N GLN A 374 26.05 -0.52 11.31
CA GLN A 374 25.57 -1.78 11.91
C GLN A 374 26.40 -2.28 13.10
N ARG A 375 27.64 -1.77 13.26
CA ARG A 375 28.53 -2.12 14.37
C ARG A 375 28.47 -1.13 15.54
N LEU A 376 27.67 -0.07 15.42
CA LEU A 376 27.50 0.91 16.48
C LEU A 376 26.64 0.32 17.61
N PRO A 377 27.00 0.56 18.88
CA PRO A 377 26.15 0.21 20.02
C PRO A 377 24.81 0.94 20.00
N SER A 378 23.79 0.32 20.61
CA SER A 378 22.52 1.00 20.94
C SER A 378 22.80 2.25 21.79
N GLY A 379 22.04 3.32 21.53
CA GLY A 379 22.21 4.65 22.11
C GLY A 379 23.23 5.55 21.38
N THR A 380 23.98 5.03 20.40
CA THR A 380 24.93 5.85 19.64
C THR A 380 24.20 6.81 18.72
N GLU A 381 24.58 8.09 18.76
CA GLU A 381 24.21 9.07 17.75
C GLU A 381 25.32 9.16 16.70
N PHE A 382 24.94 9.24 15.43
CA PHE A 382 25.85 9.56 14.35
C PHE A 382 25.26 10.60 13.42
N SER A 383 26.12 11.32 12.70
CA SER A 383 25.68 12.34 11.75
C SER A 383 26.29 12.14 10.38
N TRP A 384 25.60 12.66 9.36
CA TRP A 384 26.09 12.70 8.00
C TRP A 384 25.58 13.94 7.25
N THR A 385 26.21 14.27 6.13
CA THR A 385 25.79 15.31 5.19
C THR A 385 26.17 14.90 3.76
N ALA A 386 25.53 15.50 2.76
CA ALA A 386 25.86 15.28 1.36
C ALA A 386 26.69 16.44 0.79
N HIS A 387 27.67 16.11 -0.04
CA HIS A 387 28.42 17.06 -0.85
C HIS A 387 28.11 16.80 -2.33
N TYR A 388 27.49 17.79 -2.98
CA TYR A 388 27.19 17.74 -4.41
C TYR A 388 28.20 18.56 -5.19
N MET A 389 28.22 18.39 -6.52
CA MET A 389 29.01 19.25 -7.41
C MET A 389 28.70 20.75 -7.26
N THR A 390 27.47 21.09 -6.86
CA THR A 390 27.05 22.49 -6.64
C THR A 390 27.32 22.99 -5.23
N GLY A 391 28.00 22.21 -4.39
CA GLY A 391 28.28 22.51 -2.99
C GLY A 391 27.57 21.59 -2.00
N TRP A 392 27.74 21.90 -0.71
CA TRP A 392 27.20 21.16 0.42
C TRP A 392 25.68 21.23 0.52
N GLU A 393 25.06 20.19 1.06
CA GLU A 393 23.64 20.15 1.48
C GLU A 393 23.29 21.30 2.44
N GLY A 394 24.29 21.86 3.15
CA GLY A 394 24.13 23.03 4.01
C GLY A 394 23.60 22.72 5.42
N ARG A 395 23.40 21.44 5.74
CA ARG A 395 23.04 20.94 7.08
C ARG A 395 23.55 19.53 7.30
N ASN A 396 23.63 19.14 8.57
CA ASN A 396 23.87 17.77 8.99
C ASN A 396 22.55 17.08 9.31
N PHE A 397 22.50 15.78 9.08
CA PHE A 397 21.45 14.88 9.51
C PHE A 397 21.99 13.99 10.62
N SER A 398 21.25 13.86 11.72
CA SER A 398 21.59 12.97 12.83
C SER A 398 20.62 11.80 12.91
N LEU A 399 21.16 10.62 13.25
CA LEU A 399 20.38 9.43 13.54
C LEU A 399 20.84 8.79 14.85
N THR A 400 19.92 8.14 15.55
CA THR A 400 20.18 7.36 16.75
C THR A 400 20.01 5.87 16.46
N VAL A 401 20.96 5.07 16.95
CA VAL A 401 20.85 3.60 16.97
C VAL A 401 20.02 3.19 18.18
N GLU A 402 18.86 2.56 17.97
CA GLU A 402 17.97 2.05 19.02
C GLU A 402 18.43 0.71 19.59
#